data_AF-A0A7Y3U5J9-F1
#
_entry.id   AF-A0A7Y3U5J9-F1
#
_cell.length_a   1.000
_cell.length_b   1.000
_cell.length_c   1.000
_cell.angle_alpha   90.00
_cell.angle_beta   90.00
_cell.angle_gamma   90.00
#
_symmetry.space_group_name_H-M   'P 1'
#
loop_
_entity.id
_entity.type
_entity.pdbx_description
1 polymer ?
#
loop_
_entity_poly.entity_id
_entity_poly.type
_entity_poly.pdbx_seq_one_letter_code
_entity_poly.pdbx_strand_id
1 'polypeptide(L)'
;MNLSKKNIVLFLIFGLSFIVGLIFLIIPFVSEMPDGLEKVSEETMGFLKKDDFKPILKAPMPDYTMPAAKQRFNRQYAGIIGVFIVFGVTVFVGYILKKRRKNL
;
A
#
# COMPACT_ATOMS: atom_id res chain seq x y z
N MET A 1 -10.22 17.51 24.82
CA MET A 1 -9.89 16.14 25.30
C MET A 1 -8.38 16.05 25.52
N ASN A 2 -7.92 16.09 26.78
CA ASN A 2 -6.48 16.00 27.09
C ASN A 2 -6.03 14.55 26.98
N LEU A 3 -5.56 14.12 25.80
CA LEU A 3 -4.95 12.81 25.65
C LEU A 3 -3.53 12.83 26.23
N SER A 4 -3.31 11.97 27.22
CA SER A 4 -1.95 11.60 27.65
C SER A 4 -1.16 11.04 26.47
N LYS A 5 0.16 11.32 26.42
CA LYS A 5 1.07 10.74 25.42
C LYS A 5 0.95 9.22 25.34
N LYS A 6 0.71 8.56 26.48
CA LYS A 6 0.50 7.11 26.56
C LYS A 6 -0.74 6.66 25.76
N ASN A 7 -1.84 7.42 25.84
CA ASN A 7 -3.08 7.10 25.15
C ASN A 7 -2.94 7.27 23.63
N ILE A 8 -2.16 8.25 23.19
CA ILE A 8 -1.86 8.46 21.76
C ILE A 8 -1.04 7.29 21.22
N VAL A 9 0.02 6.89 21.92
CA VAL A 9 0.86 5.75 21.50
C VAL A 9 0.04 4.47 21.46
N LEU A 10 -0.81 4.23 22.46
CA LEU A 10 -1.71 3.07 22.50
C LEU A 10 -2.66 3.06 21.31
N PHE A 11 -3.27 4.20 20.98
CA PHE A 11 -4.16 4.35 19.83
C PHE A 11 -3.44 4.05 18.50
N LEU A 12 -2.21 4.57 18.33
CA LEU A 12 -1.43 4.32 17.12
C LEU A 12 -1.07 2.84 16.95
N ILE A 13 -0.63 2.18 18.03
CA ILE A 13 -0.30 0.75 18.01
C ILE A 13 -1.55 -0.08 17.69
N PHE A 14 -2.66 0.21 18.36
CA PHE A 14 -3.92 -0.49 18.14
C PHE A 14 -4.42 -0.30 16.71
N GLY A 15 -4.45 0.94 16.21
CA GLY A 15 -4.89 1.24 14.85
C GLY A 15 -4.02 0.57 13.78
N LEU A 16 -2.69 0.58 13.96
CA LEU A 16 -1.78 -0.06 13.02
C LEU A 16 -1.93 -1.58 13.05
N SER A 17 -2.03 -2.19 14.23
CA SER A 17 -2.28 -3.62 14.38
C SER A 17 -3.62 -4.03 13.77
N PHE A 18 -4.65 -3.20 13.93
CA PHE A 18 -5.98 -3.45 13.38
C PHE A 18 -5.96 -3.44 11.84
N ILE A 19 -5.29 -2.47 11.23
CA ILE A 19 -5.12 -2.39 9.76
C ILE A 19 -4.37 -3.61 9.23
N VAL A 20 -3.27 -4.01 9.89
CA VAL A 20 -2.52 -5.22 9.50
C VAL A 20 -3.41 -6.47 9.61
N GLY A 21 -4.21 -6.59 10.67
CA GLY A 21 -5.18 -7.66 10.82
C GLY A 21 -6.21 -7.70 9.69
N LEU A 22 -6.76 -6.53 9.32
CA LEU A 22 -7.69 -6.41 8.20
C LEU A 22 -7.06 -6.83 6.86
N ILE A 23 -5.80 -6.49 6.63
CA ILE A 23 -5.10 -6.91 5.40
C ILE A 23 -5.05 -8.43 5.29
N PHE A 24 -4.65 -9.12 6.37
CA PHE A 24 -4.61 -10.58 6.37
C PHE A 24 -5.99 -11.23 6.25
N LEU A 25 -7.01 -10.60 6.82
CA LEU A 25 -8.37 -11.11 6.80
C LEU A 25 -9.05 -10.90 5.44
N ILE A 26 -8.90 -9.73 4.83
CA ILE A 26 -9.69 -9.32 3.65
C ILE A 26 -9.03 -9.75 2.35
N ILE A 27 -7.71 -9.63 2.22
CA ILE A 27 -7.02 -9.88 0.94
C ILE A 27 -7.27 -11.28 0.35
N PRO A 28 -7.36 -12.38 1.14
CA PRO A 28 -7.70 -13.69 0.59
C PRO A 28 -9.05 -13.74 -0.14
N PHE A 29 -9.96 -12.79 0.13
CA PHE A 29 -11.29 -12.72 -0.49
C PHE A 29 -11.33 -11.73 -1.66
N VAL A 30 -10.22 -11.09 -2.01
CA VAL A 30 -10.14 -10.20 -3.17
C VAL A 30 -10.17 -11.06 -4.44
N SER A 31 -11.03 -10.67 -5.38
CA SER A 31 -11.16 -11.35 -6.67
C SER A 31 -9.86 -11.31 -7.46
N GLU A 32 -9.55 -12.41 -8.16
CA GLU A 32 -8.41 -12.51 -9.07
C GLU A 32 -8.80 -12.26 -10.53
N MET A 33 -10.08 -11.96 -10.80
CA MET A 33 -10.56 -11.70 -12.15
C MET A 33 -10.09 -10.32 -12.62
N PRO A 34 -9.80 -10.15 -13.93
CA PRO A 34 -9.37 -8.87 -14.47
C PRO A 34 -10.43 -7.80 -14.20
N ASP A 35 -9.97 -6.63 -13.79
CA ASP A 35 -10.87 -5.50 -13.61
C ASP A 35 -11.35 -4.98 -14.97
N GLY A 36 -12.27 -4.00 -14.96
CA GLY A 36 -12.82 -3.45 -16.19
C GLY A 36 -11.76 -2.79 -17.10
N LEU A 37 -10.68 -2.26 -16.53
CA LEU A 37 -9.61 -1.62 -17.29
C LEU A 37 -8.70 -2.67 -17.92
N GLU A 38 -8.30 -3.66 -17.13
CA GLU A 38 -7.47 -4.79 -17.53
C GLU A 38 -8.18 -5.56 -18.64
N LYS A 39 -9.45 -5.92 -18.45
CA LYS A 39 -10.26 -6.61 -19.47
C LYS A 39 -10.35 -5.83 -20.78
N VAL A 40 -10.57 -4.52 -20.75
CA VAL A 40 -10.60 -3.70 -21.97
C VAL A 40 -9.22 -3.67 -22.63
N SER A 41 -8.16 -3.54 -21.84
CA SER A 41 -6.78 -3.45 -22.33
C SER A 41 -6.26 -4.76 -22.94
N GLU A 42 -6.68 -5.92 -22.42
CA GLU A 42 -6.26 -7.25 -22.87
C GLU A 42 -7.16 -7.86 -23.95
N GLU A 43 -8.48 -7.73 -23.79
CA GLU A 43 -9.46 -8.46 -24.59
C GLU A 43 -10.11 -7.58 -25.66
N THR A 44 -10.53 -6.35 -25.32
CA THR A 44 -11.30 -5.50 -26.25
C THR A 44 -10.39 -4.77 -27.23
N MET A 45 -9.34 -4.15 -26.72
CA MET A 45 -8.43 -3.32 -27.53
C MET A 45 -7.07 -3.99 -27.78
N GLY A 46 -6.70 -4.95 -26.94
CA GLY A 46 -5.48 -5.75 -27.08
C GLY A 46 -4.18 -4.94 -27.05
N PHE A 47 -4.15 -3.74 -26.46
CA PHE A 47 -2.96 -2.90 -26.43
C PHE A 47 -1.82 -3.53 -25.63
N LEU A 48 -2.12 -4.29 -24.57
CA LEU A 48 -1.12 -5.01 -23.78
C LEU A 48 -0.39 -6.12 -24.58
N LYS A 49 -0.99 -6.60 -25.68
CA LYS A 49 -0.40 -7.62 -26.57
C LYS A 49 0.40 -7.02 -27.73
N LYS A 50 0.36 -5.70 -27.93
CA LYS A 50 1.14 -5.03 -28.97
C LYS A 50 2.58 -4.87 -28.49
N ASP A 51 3.53 -5.19 -29.37
CA ASP A 51 4.97 -5.08 -29.08
C ASP A 51 5.41 -3.66 -28.69
N ASP A 52 4.62 -2.65 -29.07
CA ASP A 52 4.81 -1.24 -28.73
C ASP A 52 4.52 -0.92 -27.26
N PHE A 53 3.75 -1.77 -26.55
CA PHE A 53 3.40 -1.55 -25.15
C PHE A 53 4.45 -2.16 -24.22
N LYS A 54 5.64 -1.54 -24.18
CA LYS A 54 6.65 -1.81 -23.16
C LYS A 54 6.77 -0.60 -22.25
N PRO A 55 6.38 -0.68 -20.96
CA PRO A 55 6.52 0.44 -20.07
C PRO A 55 8.01 0.78 -19.95
N ILE A 56 8.35 2.06 -20.18
CA ILE A 56 9.72 2.58 -20.12
C ILE A 56 10.33 2.31 -18.74
N LEU A 57 9.48 2.34 -17.70
CA LEU A 57 9.83 2.01 -16.33
C LEU A 57 8.96 0.87 -15.82
N LYS A 58 9.59 -0.20 -15.32
CA LYS A 58 8.88 -1.29 -14.66
C LYS A 58 8.34 -0.82 -13.31
N ALA A 59 7.09 -1.16 -13.02
CA ALA A 59 6.51 -0.93 -11.71
C ALA A 59 7.33 -1.71 -10.64
N PRO A 60 7.57 -1.13 -9.45
CA PRO A 60 8.30 -1.81 -8.38
C PRO A 60 7.62 -3.08 -7.85
N MET A 61 6.28 -3.11 -7.89
CA MET A 61 5.43 -4.22 -7.42
C MET A 61 4.25 -4.42 -8.39
N PRO A 62 4.48 -5.00 -9.58
CA PRO A 62 3.39 -5.28 -10.53
C PRO A 62 2.38 -6.24 -9.89
N ASP A 63 1.09 -6.00 -10.13
CA ASP A 63 -0.04 -6.79 -9.60
C ASP A 63 -0.04 -6.93 -8.08
N TYR A 64 0.56 -5.96 -7.38
CA TYR A 64 0.77 -5.99 -5.93
C TYR A 64 1.52 -7.26 -5.48
N THR A 65 2.39 -7.77 -6.34
CA THR A 65 3.25 -8.91 -6.03
C THR A 65 4.59 -8.43 -5.50
N MET A 66 5.01 -9.04 -4.39
CA MET A 66 6.31 -8.78 -3.80
C MET A 66 7.35 -9.70 -4.46
N PRO A 67 8.35 -9.17 -5.20
CA PRO A 67 9.28 -9.98 -5.97
C PRO A 67 10.16 -10.91 -5.11
N ALA A 68 10.29 -10.64 -3.81
CA ALA A 68 11.13 -11.40 -2.87
C ALA A 68 10.35 -12.31 -1.90
N ALA A 69 9.01 -12.36 -1.96
CA ALA A 69 8.21 -13.12 -0.99
C ALA A 69 7.55 -14.38 -1.60
N LYS A 70 7.22 -15.35 -0.73
CA LYS A 70 6.56 -16.61 -1.12
C LYS A 70 5.17 -16.33 -1.69
N GLN A 71 4.81 -17.05 -2.75
CA GLN A 71 3.57 -16.82 -3.51
C GLN A 71 2.29 -16.74 -2.66
N ARG A 72 2.20 -17.47 -1.54
CA ARG A 72 1.00 -17.56 -0.71
C ARG A 72 0.55 -16.24 -0.04
N PHE A 73 1.46 -15.29 0.18
CA PHE A 73 1.15 -14.05 0.91
C PHE A 73 1.64 -12.77 0.21
N ASN A 74 1.93 -12.84 -1.09
CA ASN A 74 2.54 -11.73 -1.82
C ASN A 74 1.69 -10.45 -1.79
N ARG A 75 0.37 -10.55 -2.04
CA ARG A 75 -0.55 -9.40 -2.01
C ARG A 75 -0.68 -8.79 -0.61
N GLN A 76 -0.69 -9.62 0.44
CA GLN A 76 -0.70 -9.18 1.84
C GLN A 76 0.54 -8.39 2.20
N TYR A 77 1.72 -8.88 1.83
CA TYR A 77 2.97 -8.17 2.10
C TYR A 77 3.06 -6.85 1.34
N ALA A 78 2.65 -6.80 0.08
CA ALA A 78 2.60 -5.55 -0.68
C ALA A 78 1.69 -4.50 -0.01
N GLY A 79 0.51 -4.91 0.45
CA GLY A 79 -0.40 -4.04 1.20
C GLY A 79 0.21 -3.53 2.51
N ILE A 80 0.84 -4.42 3.30
CA ILE A 80 1.49 -4.05 4.57
C ILE A 80 2.62 -3.04 4.32
N ILE A 81 3.47 -3.29 3.32
CA ILE A 81 4.56 -2.39 2.94
C ILE A 81 4.01 -1.01 2.58
N GLY A 82 2.94 -0.95 1.78
CA GLY A 82 2.27 0.30 1.44
C GLY A 82 1.80 1.08 2.67
N VAL A 83 1.15 0.41 3.63
CA VAL A 83 0.71 1.03 4.90
C VAL A 83 1.90 1.64 5.66
N PHE A 84 2.99 0.88 5.82
CA PHE A 84 4.17 1.38 6.55
C PHE A 84 4.86 2.54 5.84
N ILE A 85 4.92 2.52 4.50
CA ILE A 85 5.48 3.63 3.72
C ILE A 85 4.66 4.90 3.94
N VAL A 86 3.33 4.84 3.72
CA VAL A 86 2.46 6.02 3.85
C VAL A 86 2.44 6.53 5.28
N PHE A 87 2.37 5.64 6.27
CA PHE A 87 2.44 6.00 7.69
C PHE A 87 3.76 6.70 8.02
N GLY A 88 4.89 6.13 7.62
CA GLY A 88 6.22 6.70 7.83
C GLY A 88 6.38 8.07 7.19
N VAL A 89 5.95 8.23 5.93
CA VAL A 89 5.99 9.52 5.21
C VAL A 89 5.15 10.56 5.93
N THR A 90 3.93 10.20 6.34
CA THR A 90 3.02 11.13 7.04
C THR A 90 3.60 11.61 8.36
N VAL A 91 4.15 10.68 9.16
CA VAL A 91 4.81 11.01 10.43
C VAL A 91 6.06 11.88 10.20
N PHE A 92 6.86 11.56 9.18
CA PHE A 92 8.07 12.29 8.85
C PHE A 92 7.76 13.73 8.42
N VAL A 93 6.79 13.92 7.54
CA VAL A 93 6.32 15.26 7.13
C VAL A 93 5.80 16.04 8.34
N GLY A 94 4.98 15.42 9.18
CA GLY A 94 4.50 16.04 10.41
C GLY A 94 5.64 16.46 11.35
N TYR A 95 6.68 15.64 11.47
CA TYR A 95 7.88 15.94 12.25
C TYR A 95 8.64 17.16 11.70
N ILE A 96 8.87 17.23 10.39
CA ILE A 96 9.52 18.38 9.74
C ILE A 96 8.73 19.67 9.98
N LEU A 97 7.42 19.62 9.80
CA LEU A 97 6.54 20.79 9.99
C LEU A 97 6.55 21.27 11.44
N LYS A 98 6.51 20.35 12.41
CA LYS A 98 6.61 20.69 13.84
C LYS A 98 7.96 21.33 14.19
N LYS A 99 9.06 20.80 13.63
CA LYS A 99 10.41 21.34 13.86
C LYS A 99 10.54 22.76 13.30
N ARG A 100 9.99 23.04 12.10
CA ARG A 100 9.97 24.40 11.53
C ARG A 100 9.22 25.39 12.41
N ARG A 101 8.03 25.03 12.92
CA ARG A 101 7.26 25.92 13.80
C ARG A 101 8.00 26.28 15.09
N LYS A 102 8.82 25.38 15.64
CA LYS A 102 9.59 25.65 16.87
C LYS A 102 10.78 26.60 16.62
N ASN A 103 11.24 26.70 15.38
CA ASN A 103 12.38 27.51 14.97
C ASN A 103 11.97 28.88 14.38
N LEU A 104 10.67 29.20 14.37
CA LEU A 104 10.09 30.50 14.03
C LEU A 104 9.61 31.16 15.34
#